data_AF-A0A517Z7G6-F1
#
_entry.id   AF-A0A517Z7G6-F1
#
_cell.length_a   1.000
_cell.length_b   1.000
_cell.length_c   1.000
_cell.angle_alpha   90.00
_cell.angle_beta   90.00
_cell.angle_gamma   90.00
#
_symmetry.space_group_name_H-M   'P 1'
#
loop_
_entity.id
_entity.type
_entity.pdbx_description
1 polymer ?
#
loop_
_entity_poly.entity_id
_entity_poly.type
_entity_poly.pdbx_seq_one_letter_code
_entity_poly.pdbx_strand_id
1 'polypeptide(L)'
;MARVQPLPESEAQDKIAQTYGRIRELLGVEAVPPMFLVYGRVEPFLRDFYMNFKKFVYTDGALNRQQKSAIALAVSCHAKSEPWSEFCTHYCREAGWSDQQIAEIIAVASTNYMYNTFFKFRDLSGSDLFEGMPVGLRAHTFTSTSLGDDMVELINIAISDINACKPCTSGHVGAARQAGLNDNQLLEAIQCAATIYAGAQFLSAAGTD
;
A
#
# COMPACT_ATOMS: atom_id res chain seq x y z
N MET A 1 -11.68 -1.90 24.13
CA MET A 1 -12.13 -0.51 23.88
C MET A 1 -11.05 0.18 23.07
N ALA A 2 -11.40 0.86 21.98
CA ALA A 2 -10.42 1.58 21.16
C ALA A 2 -9.72 2.67 21.99
N ARG A 3 -8.40 2.82 21.77
CA ARG A 3 -7.54 3.82 22.43
C ARG A 3 -7.83 5.23 21.93
N VAL A 4 -8.15 5.37 20.64
CA VAL A 4 -8.57 6.63 20.03
C VAL A 4 -9.97 6.44 19.46
N GLN A 5 -10.93 7.22 19.96
CA GLN A 5 -12.29 7.21 19.44
C GLN A 5 -12.39 8.10 18.20
N PRO A 6 -13.15 7.73 17.16
CA PRO A 6 -13.40 8.61 16.01
C PRO A 6 -13.92 9.99 16.46
N LEU A 7 -13.53 11.06 15.76
CA LEU A 7 -14.13 12.39 15.91
C LEU A 7 -15.29 12.51 14.91
N PRO A 8 -16.56 12.47 15.36
CA PRO A 8 -17.72 12.60 14.48
C PRO A 8 -17.70 13.91 13.70
N GLU A 9 -18.24 13.92 12.48
CA GLU A 9 -18.32 15.13 11.66
C GLU A 9 -19.08 16.27 12.35
N SER A 10 -20.11 15.95 13.15
CA SER A 10 -20.88 16.94 13.91
C SER A 10 -20.10 17.63 15.03
N GLU A 11 -18.97 17.06 15.46
CA GLU A 11 -18.09 17.60 16.49
C GLU A 11 -16.85 18.29 15.90
N ALA A 12 -16.60 18.13 14.59
CA ALA A 12 -15.44 18.69 13.94
C ALA A 12 -15.54 20.22 13.82
N GLN A 13 -14.45 20.93 14.10
CA GLN A 13 -14.35 22.39 14.03
C GLN A 13 -13.15 22.81 13.18
N ASP A 14 -13.17 24.07 12.72
CA ASP A 14 -12.06 24.73 12.03
C ASP A 14 -11.43 23.89 10.90
N LYS A 15 -10.11 23.68 10.98
CA LYS A 15 -9.30 22.98 9.97
C LYS A 15 -9.68 21.51 9.81
N ILE A 16 -10.18 20.87 10.87
CA ILE A 16 -10.65 19.48 10.80
C ILE A 16 -11.92 19.41 9.95
N ALA A 17 -12.92 20.25 10.25
CA ALA A 17 -14.17 20.33 9.47
C ALA A 17 -13.90 20.65 7.99
N GLN A 18 -12.94 21.57 7.73
CA GLN A 18 -12.50 21.88 6.37
C GLN A 18 -11.89 20.65 5.68
N THR A 19 -11.01 19.91 6.36
CA THR A 19 -10.34 18.74 5.79
C THR A 19 -11.34 17.61 5.53
N TYR A 20 -12.29 17.38 6.44
CA TYR A 20 -13.42 16.47 6.23
C TYR A 20 -14.26 16.82 5.00
N GLY A 21 -14.58 18.11 4.80
CA GLY A 21 -15.25 18.58 3.58
C GLY A 21 -14.48 18.22 2.32
N ARG A 22 -13.16 18.43 2.32
CA ARG A 22 -12.27 18.12 1.19
C ARG A 22 -12.09 16.62 0.94
N ILE A 23 -12.21 15.78 1.97
CA ILE A 23 -12.22 14.31 1.84
C ILE A 23 -13.48 13.86 1.11
N ARG A 24 -14.65 14.36 1.53
CA ARG A 24 -15.93 14.05 0.86
C ARG A 24 -15.92 14.45 -0.61
N GLU A 25 -15.46 15.66 -0.90
CA GLU A 25 -15.34 16.17 -2.27
C GLU A 25 -14.38 15.30 -3.11
N LEU A 26 -13.21 14.94 -2.56
CA LEU A 26 -12.23 14.11 -3.27
C LEU A 26 -12.77 12.73 -3.61
N LEU A 27 -13.49 12.11 -2.67
CA LEU A 27 -13.96 10.73 -2.79
C LEU A 27 -15.36 10.62 -3.40
N GLY A 28 -16.08 11.74 -3.57
CA GLY A 28 -17.45 11.75 -4.07
C GLY A 28 -18.46 11.09 -3.12
N VAL A 29 -18.25 11.20 -1.80
CA VAL A 29 -19.06 10.53 -0.76
C VAL A 29 -19.80 11.52 0.14
N GLU A 30 -20.95 11.11 0.66
CA GLU A 30 -21.77 11.96 1.55
C GLU A 30 -21.21 12.05 2.98
N ALA A 31 -20.56 10.98 3.45
CA ALA A 31 -19.98 10.88 4.79
C ALA A 31 -18.48 10.59 4.69
N VAL A 32 -17.71 11.16 5.61
CA VAL A 32 -16.27 10.92 5.70
C VAL A 32 -16.01 9.46 6.07
N PRO A 33 -15.19 8.73 5.30
CA PRO A 33 -14.93 7.33 5.60
C PRO A 33 -14.31 7.13 7.00
N PRO A 34 -14.68 6.05 7.73
CA PRO A 34 -14.42 5.92 9.17
C PRO A 34 -12.96 6.07 9.59
N MET A 35 -12.01 5.61 8.76
CA MET A 35 -10.58 5.74 9.04
C MET A 35 -10.15 7.20 9.20
N PHE A 36 -10.67 8.12 8.38
CA PHE A 36 -10.35 9.55 8.48
C PHE A 36 -10.96 10.19 9.72
N LEU A 37 -12.07 9.66 10.24
CA LEU A 37 -12.68 10.16 11.47
C LEU A 37 -11.78 9.91 12.69
N VAL A 38 -11.05 8.79 12.70
CA VAL A 38 -10.07 8.48 13.76
C VAL A 38 -8.90 9.48 13.70
N TYR A 39 -8.43 9.81 12.50
CA TYR A 39 -7.34 10.78 12.30
C TYR A 39 -7.73 12.19 12.73
N GLY A 40 -9.00 12.57 12.63
CA GLY A 40 -9.48 13.90 13.03
C GLY A 40 -9.27 14.26 14.49
N ARG A 41 -8.98 13.28 15.36
CA ARG A 41 -8.53 13.56 16.74
C ARG A 41 -7.16 14.24 16.80
N VAL A 42 -6.40 14.24 15.70
CA VAL A 42 -5.10 14.91 15.58
C VAL A 42 -5.07 15.71 14.26
N GLU A 43 -5.49 16.97 14.30
CA GLU A 43 -5.57 17.87 13.12
C GLU A 43 -4.36 17.81 12.19
N PRO A 44 -3.11 17.96 12.66
CA PRO A 44 -1.96 17.98 11.75
C PRO A 44 -1.78 16.62 11.05
N PHE A 45 -2.06 15.50 11.73
CA PHE A 45 -1.99 14.18 11.12
C PHE A 45 -3.08 14.01 10.05
N LEU A 46 -4.33 14.36 10.35
CA LEU A 46 -5.42 14.32 9.38
C LEU A 46 -5.09 15.14 8.13
N ARG A 47 -4.64 16.38 8.32
CA ARG A 47 -4.33 17.29 7.22
C ARG A 47 -3.19 16.76 6.35
N ASP A 48 -2.09 16.36 6.96
CA ASP A 48 -0.90 15.90 6.24
C ASP A 48 -1.18 14.56 5.54
N PHE A 49 -1.86 13.64 6.23
CA PHE A 49 -2.33 12.39 5.64
C PHE A 49 -3.24 12.63 4.43
N TYR A 50 -4.25 13.50 4.55
CA TYR A 50 -5.13 13.84 3.44
C TYR A 50 -4.37 14.40 2.23
N MET A 51 -3.42 15.32 2.46
CA MET A 51 -2.63 15.90 1.37
C MET A 51 -1.76 14.85 0.66
N ASN A 52 -1.15 13.93 1.43
CA ASN A 52 -0.38 12.83 0.88
C ASN A 52 -1.27 11.81 0.16
N PHE A 53 -2.41 11.43 0.74
CA PHE A 53 -3.38 10.52 0.14
C PHE A 53 -3.90 11.07 -1.18
N LYS A 54 -4.34 12.34 -1.20
CA LYS A 54 -4.78 13.00 -2.42
C LYS A 54 -3.72 12.90 -3.51
N LYS A 55 -2.46 13.23 -3.20
CA LYS A 55 -1.39 13.31 -4.19
C LYS A 55 -0.89 11.93 -4.65
N PHE A 56 -0.50 11.09 -3.71
CA PHE A 56 0.26 9.86 -4.01
C PHE A 56 -0.61 8.62 -4.13
N VAL A 57 -1.85 8.65 -3.61
CA VAL A 57 -2.78 7.52 -3.72
C VAL A 57 -3.86 7.78 -4.77
N TYR A 58 -4.47 8.97 -4.79
CA TYR A 58 -5.71 9.19 -5.55
C TYR A 58 -5.54 9.94 -6.89
N THR A 59 -4.65 10.94 -6.96
CA THR A 59 -4.47 11.78 -8.17
C THR A 59 -3.45 11.15 -9.12
N ASP A 60 -3.66 11.24 -10.43
CA ASP A 60 -2.65 10.81 -11.42
C ASP A 60 -1.32 11.57 -11.26
N GLY A 61 -0.21 10.87 -11.49
CA GLY A 61 1.16 11.39 -11.41
C GLY A 61 2.10 10.67 -12.38
N ALA A 62 3.30 10.31 -11.94
CA ALA A 62 4.16 9.38 -12.66
C ALA A 62 3.51 7.99 -12.74
N LEU A 63 2.78 7.58 -11.70
CA LEU A 63 1.84 6.48 -11.70
C LEU A 63 0.41 6.97 -11.90
N ASN A 64 -0.38 6.21 -12.66
CA ASN A 64 -1.81 6.49 -12.80
C ASN A 64 -2.61 5.96 -11.61
N ARG A 65 -3.88 6.39 -11.51
CA ARG A 65 -4.81 6.05 -10.43
C ARG A 65 -5.05 4.54 -10.31
N GLN A 66 -5.03 3.80 -11.42
CA GLN A 66 -5.20 2.35 -11.43
C GLN A 66 -3.99 1.61 -10.83
N GLN A 67 -2.77 2.01 -11.17
CA GLN A 67 -1.54 1.46 -10.56
C GLN A 67 -1.48 1.76 -9.06
N LYS A 68 -1.83 2.99 -8.67
CA LYS A 68 -1.86 3.42 -7.26
C LYS A 68 -2.88 2.63 -6.43
N SER A 69 -4.05 2.31 -6.98
CA SER A 69 -5.05 1.51 -6.26
C SER A 69 -4.54 0.10 -5.96
N ALA A 70 -3.83 -0.53 -6.89
CA ALA A 70 -3.26 -1.87 -6.69
C ALA A 70 -2.17 -1.88 -5.61
N ILE A 71 -1.27 -0.88 -5.61
CA ILE A 71 -0.26 -0.71 -4.55
C ILE A 71 -0.97 -0.48 -3.20
N ALA A 72 -1.98 0.39 -3.16
CA ALA A 72 -2.72 0.69 -1.95
C ALA A 72 -3.38 -0.57 -1.35
N LEU A 73 -4.02 -1.39 -2.19
CA LEU A 73 -4.61 -2.66 -1.77
C LEU A 73 -3.56 -3.64 -1.24
N ALA A 74 -2.46 -3.84 -1.96
CA ALA A 74 -1.38 -4.73 -1.52
C ALA A 74 -0.85 -4.32 -0.14
N VAL A 75 -0.64 -3.02 0.06
CA VAL A 75 -0.09 -2.47 1.32
C VAL A 75 -1.11 -2.49 2.45
N SER A 76 -2.39 -2.20 2.20
CA SER A 76 -3.42 -2.28 3.24
C SER A 76 -3.61 -3.72 3.74
N CYS A 77 -3.60 -4.69 2.83
CA CYS A 77 -3.66 -6.11 3.17
C CYS A 77 -2.40 -6.55 3.94
N HIS A 78 -1.22 -6.07 3.55
CA HIS A 78 0.03 -6.34 4.27
C HIS A 78 -0.01 -5.80 5.71
N ALA A 79 -0.51 -4.58 5.87
CA ALA A 79 -0.70 -3.94 7.17
C ALA A 79 -1.81 -4.59 8.01
N LYS A 80 -2.60 -5.50 7.41
CA LYS A 80 -3.76 -6.16 8.03
C LYS A 80 -4.80 -5.18 8.58
N SER A 81 -4.95 -4.04 7.91
CA SER A 81 -5.99 -3.07 8.25
C SER A 81 -7.22 -3.36 7.41
N GLU A 82 -8.26 -3.92 8.04
CA GLU A 82 -9.51 -4.26 7.38
C GLU A 82 -10.21 -3.02 6.80
N PRO A 83 -10.33 -1.89 7.55
CA PRO A 83 -10.97 -0.68 7.00
C PRO A 83 -10.29 -0.16 5.74
N TRP A 84 -8.95 -0.22 5.68
CA TRP A 84 -8.21 0.16 4.48
C TRP A 84 -8.29 -0.87 3.37
N SER A 85 -8.30 -2.16 3.70
CA SER A 85 -8.39 -3.24 2.71
C SER A 85 -9.75 -3.27 2.03
N GLU A 86 -10.85 -3.06 2.78
CA GLU A 86 -12.19 -2.90 2.22
C GLU A 86 -12.28 -1.69 1.30
N PHE A 87 -11.81 -0.52 1.77
CA PHE A 87 -11.77 0.70 0.97
C PHE A 87 -10.95 0.51 -0.31
N CYS A 88 -9.74 -0.04 -0.22
CA CYS A 88 -8.84 -0.22 -1.36
C CYS A 88 -9.37 -1.28 -2.33
N THR A 89 -10.11 -2.28 -1.85
CA THR A 89 -10.76 -3.27 -2.73
C THR A 89 -11.84 -2.59 -3.58
N HIS A 90 -12.69 -1.75 -2.98
CA HIS A 90 -13.67 -0.97 -3.73
C HIS A 90 -12.98 -0.01 -4.72
N TYR A 91 -11.96 0.70 -4.25
CA TYR A 91 -11.18 1.62 -5.06
C TYR A 91 -10.51 0.93 -6.26
N CYS A 92 -9.99 -0.29 -6.10
CA CYS A 92 -9.49 -1.09 -7.22
C CYS A 92 -10.57 -1.37 -8.27
N ARG A 93 -11.79 -1.75 -7.85
CA ARG A 93 -12.91 -1.99 -8.77
C ARG A 93 -13.30 -0.73 -9.53
N GLU A 94 -13.37 0.42 -8.84
CA GLU A 94 -13.63 1.71 -9.49
C GLU A 94 -12.56 2.09 -10.50
N ALA A 95 -11.30 1.72 -10.24
CA ALA A 95 -10.18 1.92 -11.14
C ALA A 95 -10.11 0.88 -12.29
N GLY A 96 -11.09 -0.03 -12.38
CA GLY A 96 -11.23 -0.97 -13.49
C GLY A 96 -10.50 -2.31 -13.30
N TRP A 97 -10.00 -2.62 -12.12
CA TRP A 97 -9.47 -3.95 -11.83
C TRP A 97 -10.60 -4.98 -11.73
N SER A 98 -10.44 -6.12 -12.38
CA SER A 98 -11.37 -7.25 -12.21
C SER A 98 -11.19 -7.92 -10.85
N ASP A 99 -12.21 -8.65 -10.37
CA ASP A 99 -12.09 -9.42 -9.11
C ASP A 99 -10.95 -10.45 -9.16
N GLN A 100 -10.68 -11.04 -10.34
CA GLN A 100 -9.53 -11.93 -10.54
C GLN A 100 -8.20 -11.19 -10.36
N GLN A 101 -8.04 -10.01 -10.94
CA GLN A 101 -6.82 -9.21 -10.78
C GLN A 101 -6.65 -8.71 -9.35
N ILE A 102 -7.74 -8.38 -8.64
CA ILE A 102 -7.72 -8.05 -7.21
C ILE A 102 -7.18 -9.23 -6.40
N ALA A 103 -7.66 -10.46 -6.66
CA ALA A 103 -7.12 -11.65 -6.02
C ALA A 103 -5.63 -11.88 -6.35
N GLU A 104 -5.22 -11.60 -7.59
CA GLU A 104 -3.82 -11.69 -8.01
C GLU A 104 -2.92 -10.65 -7.33
N ILE A 105 -3.38 -9.41 -7.16
CA ILE A 105 -2.67 -8.36 -6.40
C ILE A 105 -2.38 -8.86 -4.98
N ILE A 106 -3.39 -9.42 -4.32
CA ILE A 106 -3.26 -9.99 -2.96
C ILE A 106 -2.32 -11.20 -2.97
N ALA A 107 -2.37 -12.05 -4.00
CA ALA A 107 -1.50 -13.21 -4.14
C ALA A 107 -0.03 -12.84 -4.36
N VAL A 108 0.26 -11.82 -5.18
CA VAL A 108 1.61 -11.28 -5.39
C VAL A 108 2.16 -10.72 -4.07
N ALA A 109 1.38 -9.88 -3.37
CA ALA A 109 1.75 -9.36 -2.06
C ALA A 109 2.00 -10.48 -1.03
N SER A 110 1.16 -11.52 -1.03
CA SER A 110 1.30 -12.68 -0.15
C SER A 110 2.54 -13.51 -0.46
N THR A 111 2.88 -13.67 -1.75
CA THR A 111 4.07 -14.42 -2.19
C THR A 111 5.36 -13.74 -1.73
N ASN A 112 5.37 -12.41 -1.60
CA ASN A 112 6.50 -11.67 -1.04
C ASN A 112 6.82 -12.08 0.41
N TYR A 113 5.85 -12.48 1.26
CA TYR A 113 6.18 -12.96 2.61
C TYR A 113 7.09 -14.20 2.58
N MET A 114 6.83 -15.12 1.65
CA MET A 114 7.64 -16.33 1.48
C MET A 114 9.05 -15.97 1.01
N TYR A 115 9.16 -15.13 -0.02
CA TYR A 115 10.44 -14.79 -0.64
C TYR A 115 11.27 -13.82 0.18
N ASN A 116 10.65 -12.76 0.70
CA ASN A 116 11.33 -11.78 1.55
C ASN A 116 11.84 -12.43 2.83
N THR A 117 11.11 -13.34 3.45
CA THR A 117 11.60 -14.07 4.65
C THR A 117 12.86 -14.87 4.31
N PHE A 118 12.84 -15.60 3.20
CA PHE A 118 13.93 -16.47 2.80
C PHE A 118 15.18 -15.69 2.35
N PHE A 119 15.04 -14.75 1.42
CA PHE A 119 16.17 -13.99 0.88
C PHE A 119 16.74 -13.00 1.90
N LYS A 120 15.90 -12.44 2.78
CA LYS A 120 16.40 -11.62 3.90
C LYS A 120 17.22 -12.45 4.88
N PHE A 121 16.80 -13.68 5.20
CA PHE A 121 17.61 -14.57 6.03
C PHE A 121 19.00 -14.81 5.41
N ARG A 122 19.06 -15.11 4.11
CA ARG A 122 20.35 -15.33 3.42
C ARG A 122 21.29 -14.13 3.60
N ASP A 123 20.81 -12.93 3.29
CA ASP A 123 21.57 -11.68 3.42
C ASP A 123 21.98 -11.40 4.88
N LEU A 124 21.08 -11.56 5.84
CA LEU A 124 21.35 -11.28 7.25
C LEU A 124 22.19 -12.34 7.96
N SER A 125 22.26 -13.56 7.44
CA SER A 125 22.97 -14.67 8.08
C SER A 125 24.49 -14.49 8.12
N GLY A 126 25.04 -13.63 7.26
CA GLY A 126 26.48 -13.38 7.14
C GLY A 126 27.27 -14.62 6.70
N SER A 127 26.63 -15.57 6.01
CA SER A 127 27.22 -16.84 5.62
C SER A 127 26.91 -17.20 4.16
N ASP A 128 27.97 -17.26 3.35
CA ASP A 128 27.92 -17.65 1.94
C ASP A 128 27.39 -19.08 1.74
N LEU A 129 27.41 -19.91 2.79
CA LEU A 129 26.86 -21.27 2.76
C LEU A 129 25.40 -21.27 2.31
N PHE A 130 24.59 -20.35 2.83
CA PHE A 130 23.16 -20.30 2.52
C PHE A 130 22.87 -19.69 1.15
N GLU A 131 23.76 -18.85 0.64
CA GLU A 131 23.66 -18.30 -0.72
C GLU A 131 23.86 -19.39 -1.78
N GLY A 132 24.83 -20.29 -1.58
CA GLY A 132 25.13 -21.39 -2.50
C GLY A 132 24.11 -22.54 -2.49
N MET A 133 23.20 -22.56 -1.52
CA MET A 133 22.14 -23.59 -1.44
C MET A 133 21.02 -23.32 -2.46
N PRO A 134 20.32 -24.36 -2.96
CA PRO A 134 19.15 -24.17 -3.79
C PRO A 134 18.01 -23.48 -3.01
N VAL A 135 17.20 -22.66 -3.70
CA VAL A 135 16.09 -21.93 -3.09
C VAL A 135 14.97 -22.88 -2.62
N GLY A 136 14.60 -23.88 -3.43
CA GLY A 136 13.56 -24.86 -3.08
C GLY A 136 12.12 -24.34 -3.03
N LEU A 137 11.90 -23.03 -3.24
CA LEU A 137 10.59 -22.37 -3.29
C LEU A 137 10.14 -22.15 -4.74
N ARG A 138 8.84 -21.94 -4.96
CA ARG A 138 8.24 -21.63 -6.27
C ARG A 138 7.52 -20.29 -6.22
N ALA A 139 7.65 -19.48 -7.27
CA ALA A 139 7.07 -18.13 -7.37
C ALA A 139 6.39 -17.90 -8.72
N HIS A 140 5.68 -18.88 -9.25
CA HIS A 140 4.93 -18.70 -10.50
C HIS A 140 3.93 -17.53 -10.42
N THR A 141 3.47 -17.18 -9.22
CA THR A 141 2.65 -15.98 -8.98
C THR A 141 3.30 -14.67 -9.46
N PHE A 142 4.62 -14.57 -9.55
CA PHE A 142 5.26 -13.36 -10.09
C PHE A 142 5.28 -13.29 -11.63
N THR A 143 4.99 -14.40 -12.33
CA THR A 143 5.13 -14.48 -13.79
C THR A 143 3.90 -15.04 -14.49
N SER A 144 2.87 -15.44 -13.75
CA SER A 144 1.72 -16.19 -14.27
C SER A 144 0.38 -15.61 -13.81
N THR A 145 0.38 -14.32 -13.48
CA THR A 145 -0.83 -13.52 -13.26
C THR A 145 -1.29 -12.87 -14.56
N SER A 146 -2.51 -12.34 -14.58
CA SER A 146 -3.00 -11.46 -15.65
C SER A 146 -2.57 -10.00 -15.49
N LEU A 147 -1.89 -9.66 -14.39
CA LEU A 147 -1.24 -8.37 -14.19
C LEU A 147 -0.05 -8.20 -15.14
N GLY A 148 0.21 -6.96 -15.58
CA GLY A 148 1.43 -6.63 -16.32
C GLY A 148 2.68 -6.76 -15.44
N ASP A 149 3.81 -7.10 -16.07
CA ASP A 149 5.11 -7.24 -15.39
C ASP A 149 5.47 -5.96 -14.61
N ASP A 150 5.17 -4.79 -15.18
CA ASP A 150 5.34 -3.50 -14.52
C ASP A 150 4.56 -3.42 -13.20
N MET A 151 3.29 -3.83 -13.21
CA MET A 151 2.45 -3.81 -12.01
C MET A 151 2.91 -4.83 -10.96
N VAL A 152 3.31 -6.03 -11.38
CA VAL A 152 3.86 -7.04 -10.47
C VAL A 152 5.10 -6.49 -9.77
N GLU A 153 6.01 -5.85 -10.51
CA GLU A 153 7.23 -5.29 -9.96
C GLU A 153 6.98 -4.10 -9.02
N LEU A 154 6.00 -3.24 -9.31
CA LEU A 154 5.59 -2.16 -8.39
C LEU A 154 5.09 -2.71 -7.04
N ILE A 155 4.29 -3.78 -7.05
CA ILE A 155 3.82 -4.44 -5.81
C ILE A 155 5.01 -5.08 -5.07
N ASN A 156 5.88 -5.80 -5.78
CA ASN A 156 7.04 -6.46 -5.20
C ASN A 156 7.99 -5.46 -4.52
N ILE A 157 8.25 -4.31 -5.15
CA ILE A 157 9.06 -3.23 -4.57
C ILE A 157 8.41 -2.71 -3.29
N ALA A 158 7.12 -2.36 -3.33
CA ALA A 158 6.41 -1.81 -2.18
C ALA A 158 6.42 -2.77 -0.97
N ILE A 159 6.12 -4.05 -1.20
CA ILE A 159 6.08 -5.05 -0.11
C ILE A 159 7.49 -5.42 0.38
N SER A 160 8.47 -5.52 -0.52
CA SER A 160 9.85 -5.82 -0.14
C SER A 160 10.51 -4.71 0.68
N ASP A 161 10.19 -3.45 0.38
CA ASP A 161 10.64 -2.28 1.14
C ASP A 161 10.08 -2.31 2.57
N ILE A 162 8.76 -2.47 2.72
CA ILE A 162 8.11 -2.56 4.04
C ILE A 162 8.64 -3.75 4.84
N ASN A 163 8.91 -4.89 4.18
CA ASN A 163 9.50 -6.07 4.81
C ASN A 163 11.01 -5.94 5.10
N ALA A 164 11.65 -4.84 4.68
CA ALA A 164 13.08 -4.58 4.79
C ALA A 164 13.95 -5.71 4.18
N CYS A 165 13.54 -6.29 3.04
CA CYS A 165 14.37 -7.24 2.29
C CYS A 165 15.23 -6.50 1.28
N LYS A 166 16.48 -6.14 1.65
CA LYS A 166 17.43 -5.49 0.74
C LYS A 166 17.61 -6.21 -0.60
N PRO A 167 17.96 -7.52 -0.66
CA PRO A 167 18.19 -8.19 -1.94
C PRO A 167 16.94 -8.23 -2.82
N CYS A 168 15.76 -8.44 -2.22
CA CYS A 168 14.49 -8.42 -2.93
C CYS A 168 14.20 -7.04 -3.52
N THR A 169 14.33 -5.99 -2.71
CA THR A 169 14.08 -4.60 -3.12
C THR A 169 14.98 -4.20 -4.29
N SER A 170 16.30 -4.45 -4.18
CA SER A 170 17.22 -4.15 -5.28
C SER A 170 16.97 -4.99 -6.53
N GLY A 171 16.60 -6.25 -6.38
CA GLY A 171 16.28 -7.14 -7.49
C GLY A 171 15.05 -6.65 -8.27
N HIS A 172 13.98 -6.31 -7.55
CA HIS A 172 12.74 -5.82 -8.15
C HIS A 172 12.89 -4.42 -8.76
N VAL A 173 13.74 -3.54 -8.21
CA VAL A 173 14.10 -2.27 -8.88
C VAL A 173 14.77 -2.53 -10.24
N GLY A 174 15.64 -3.53 -10.33
CA GLY A 174 16.26 -3.95 -11.58
C GLY A 174 15.24 -4.49 -12.59
N ALA A 175 14.36 -5.38 -12.16
CA ALA A 175 13.30 -5.97 -12.99
C ALA A 175 12.26 -4.94 -13.44
N ALA A 176 11.84 -4.03 -12.56
CA ALA A 176 10.93 -2.93 -12.88
C ALA A 176 11.45 -2.04 -14.03
N ARG A 177 12.76 -1.73 -14.01
CA ARG A 177 13.39 -0.96 -15.10
C ARG A 177 13.41 -1.74 -16.41
N GLN A 178 13.60 -3.07 -16.37
CA GLN A 178 13.50 -3.93 -17.56
C GLN A 178 12.06 -3.99 -18.09
N ALA A 179 11.06 -3.91 -17.20
CA ALA A 179 9.64 -3.78 -17.55
C ALA A 179 9.25 -2.36 -18.02
N GLY A 180 10.21 -1.43 -18.15
CA GLY A 180 10.00 -0.09 -18.71
C GLY A 180 9.63 1.00 -17.70
N LEU A 181 9.65 0.71 -16.40
CA LEU A 181 9.38 1.70 -15.36
C LEU A 181 10.59 2.62 -15.16
N ASN A 182 10.32 3.92 -15.00
CA ASN A 182 11.35 4.92 -14.69
C ASN A 182 11.44 5.20 -13.19
N ASP A 183 12.54 5.84 -12.77
CA ASP A 183 12.84 6.08 -11.35
C ASP A 183 11.78 6.95 -10.63
N ASN A 184 11.09 7.86 -11.33
CA ASN A 184 10.00 8.65 -10.73
C ASN A 184 8.78 7.76 -10.42
N GLN A 185 8.49 6.76 -11.25
CA GLN A 185 7.42 5.80 -11.00
C GLN A 185 7.76 4.90 -9.80
N LEU A 186 9.01 4.46 -9.68
CA LEU A 186 9.46 3.66 -8.54
C LEU A 186 9.39 4.46 -7.23
N LEU A 187 9.81 5.73 -7.26
CA LEU A 187 9.72 6.62 -6.10
C LEU A 187 8.25 6.86 -5.71
N GLU A 188 7.39 7.14 -6.68
CA GLU A 188 5.97 7.38 -6.40
C GLU A 188 5.25 6.12 -5.88
N ALA A 189 5.68 4.93 -6.29
CA ALA A 189 5.18 3.67 -5.73
C ALA A 189 5.45 3.57 -4.23
N ILE A 190 6.67 3.92 -3.79
CA ILE A 190 7.04 3.96 -2.38
C ILE A 190 6.30 5.06 -1.64
N GLN A 191 6.08 6.23 -2.25
CA GLN A 191 5.27 7.30 -1.63
C GLN A 191 3.80 6.90 -1.43
N CYS A 192 3.23 6.18 -2.40
CA CYS A 192 1.89 5.58 -2.29
C CYS A 192 1.86 4.56 -1.14
N ALA A 193 2.81 3.63 -1.12
CA ALA A 193 2.93 2.59 -0.10
C ALA A 193 3.10 3.18 1.30
N ALA A 194 4.05 4.11 1.48
CA ALA A 194 4.31 4.79 2.75
C ALA A 194 3.08 5.54 3.27
N THR A 195 2.30 6.16 2.38
CA THR A 195 1.07 6.86 2.76
C THR A 195 0.04 5.87 3.32
N ILE A 196 -0.28 4.80 2.60
CA ILE A 196 -1.27 3.81 3.06
C ILE A 196 -0.79 3.11 4.34
N TYR A 197 0.48 2.75 4.40
CA TYR A 197 1.07 2.11 5.57
C TYR A 197 0.96 3.00 6.82
N ALA A 198 1.26 4.30 6.71
CA ALA A 198 1.10 5.23 7.84
C ALA A 198 -0.35 5.33 8.34
N GLY A 199 -1.32 5.35 7.41
CA GLY A 199 -2.75 5.38 7.76
C GLY A 199 -3.18 4.12 8.49
N ALA A 200 -2.83 2.94 7.94
CA ALA A 200 -3.12 1.65 8.54
C ALA A 200 -2.49 1.52 9.94
N GLN A 201 -1.21 1.88 10.09
CA GLN A 201 -0.52 1.80 11.38
C GLN A 201 -1.14 2.72 12.44
N PHE A 202 -1.66 3.89 12.05
CA PHE A 202 -2.39 4.75 12.99
C PHE A 202 -3.67 4.06 13.50
N LEU A 203 -4.47 3.45 12.63
CA LEU A 203 -5.71 2.74 13.03
C LEU A 203 -5.41 1.55 13.94
N SER A 204 -4.39 0.77 13.59
CA SER A 204 -3.93 -0.35 14.41
C SER A 204 -3.54 0.10 15.82
N ALA A 205 -2.74 1.17 15.91
CA ALA A 205 -2.34 1.76 17.19
C ALA A 205 -3.53 2.35 17.96
N ALA A 206 -4.47 2.99 17.25
CA ALA A 206 -5.73 3.49 17.81
C ALA A 206 -6.64 2.37 18.36
N GLY A 207 -6.43 1.12 17.94
CA GLY A 207 -7.26 -0.02 18.33
C GLY A 207 -8.63 0.00 17.66
N THR A 208 -8.67 0.46 16.41
CA THR A 208 -9.86 0.59 15.56
C THR A 208 -9.74 -0.17 14.24
N ASP A 209 -8.74 -1.05 14.13
CA ASP A 209 -8.62 -2.05 13.06
C ASP A 209 -9.45 -3.30 13.38
#